data_AF-N9RJH9-F1
#
_entry.id   AF-N9RJH9-F1
#
_cell.length_a   1.000
_cell.length_b   1.000
_cell.length_c   1.000
_cell.angle_alpha   90.00
_cell.angle_beta   90.00
_cell.angle_gamma   90.00
#
_symmetry.space_group_name_H-M   'P 1'
#
loop_
_entity.id
_entity.type
_entity.pdbx_description
1 polymer ?
#
loop_
_entity_poly.entity_id
_entity_poly.type
_entity_poly.pdbx_seq_one_letter_code
_entity_poly.pdbx_strand_id
1 'polypeptide(L)'
;MQVTLPAFQMKIASFTLFLLMIILTWAVLVYLTYDLSLYYFYQLLPFFAQLLNIALMFGLLIPIVYLYNQLYQKYFKRSITLKLYQQGISLDSSTQADFFSWQELIQIQLQQRHTQIHSFNILSKSKPYRQYFYFNSWMWPVSLTQQHTDFLKFWKKLEALAKQQQLQRISNANINRKTHVDIISLIADQQVLAAYQRKQKWLTTGLILVILTSFSLFIASLLWHEFNDGSINLPHQQTRSISGTNFEAFQNQVYIFKQGQGTFLLPQVSADQFTGLALSNLPNRADELYSNVGKTAQHVYWQDHILSGLNPVQTLYLGNDFSKDHQRVYFRDKHLVNANATDFAAVLHPTFNALVYFYAKDDRHVYYKTQVLTDLNPQQSTAFPNNSQYIHDQQYVYYQDKKLDKLNAQRTQIFSGSNRFSQNLNLATDGQSFYLNEHVLPNIAVHKLWGTTSVDTAHLQLIGHQSNEPYPGNFSYLFADQQQIYVYDEFYQQLKVLYRFSQPVQLHVLENRRFSDGKNIYIITEKLYRTKGRSSGTTTHGFKIILMRETDQHLVAQYFARNPSSLKLSKLFHHNNDASQEID
;
A
#
# COMPACT_ATOMS: atom_id res chain seq x y z
N MET A 1 -23.87 -29.96 -52.82
CA MET A 1 -22.49 -30.25 -52.33
C MET A 1 -22.53 -30.24 -50.82
N GLN A 2 -21.78 -31.10 -50.13
CA GLN A 2 -21.75 -31.11 -48.66
C GLN A 2 -20.33 -31.07 -48.11
N VAL A 3 -20.15 -30.45 -46.94
CA VAL A 3 -18.89 -30.43 -46.20
C VAL A 3 -19.18 -30.55 -44.71
N THR A 4 -18.42 -31.39 -44.02
CA THR A 4 -18.55 -31.61 -42.57
C THR A 4 -17.28 -31.18 -41.88
N LEU A 5 -17.41 -30.30 -40.88
CA LEU A 5 -16.28 -29.70 -40.19
C LEU A 5 -16.54 -29.61 -38.69
N PRO A 6 -15.50 -29.74 -37.84
CA PRO A 6 -15.60 -29.32 -36.45
C PRO A 6 -15.71 -27.78 -36.40
N ALA A 7 -16.71 -27.28 -35.70
CA ALA A 7 -16.91 -25.87 -35.43
C ALA A 7 -17.22 -25.63 -33.94
N PHE A 8 -16.84 -24.45 -33.46
CA PHE A 8 -17.20 -23.94 -32.15
C PHE A 8 -18.33 -22.93 -32.32
N GLN A 9 -19.55 -23.31 -31.91
CA GLN A 9 -20.68 -22.40 -31.91
C GLN A 9 -20.61 -21.51 -30.67
N MET A 10 -20.31 -20.23 -30.84
CA MET A 10 -20.20 -19.30 -29.71
C MET A 10 -21.59 -18.79 -29.32
N LYS A 11 -22.11 -19.25 -28.18
CA LYS A 11 -23.27 -18.62 -27.54
C LYS A 11 -22.76 -17.47 -26.66
N ILE A 12 -23.26 -16.25 -26.91
CA ILE A 12 -22.83 -15.03 -26.20
C ILE A 12 -22.85 -15.23 -24.68
N ALA A 13 -23.93 -15.79 -24.13
CA ALA A 13 -24.07 -16.05 -22.69
C ALA A 13 -23.01 -17.01 -22.13
N SER A 14 -22.70 -18.09 -22.86
CA SER A 14 -21.68 -19.06 -22.46
C SER A 14 -20.28 -18.43 -22.52
N PHE A 15 -20.01 -17.62 -23.54
CA PHE A 15 -18.76 -16.91 -23.69
C PHE A 15 -18.55 -15.83 -22.61
N THR A 16 -19.58 -15.05 -22.28
CA THR A 16 -19.51 -14.05 -21.21
C THR A 16 -19.28 -14.69 -19.84
N LEU A 17 -19.94 -15.82 -19.55
CA LEU A 17 -19.71 -16.57 -18.31
C LEU A 17 -18.27 -17.10 -18.26
N PHE A 18 -17.76 -17.55 -19.40
CA PHE A 18 -16.38 -18.01 -19.53
C PHE A 18 -15.35 -16.90 -19.28
N LEU A 19 -15.59 -15.70 -19.84
CA LEU A 19 -14.74 -14.52 -19.62
C LEU A 19 -14.78 -14.10 -18.15
N LEU A 20 -15.96 -14.12 -17.53
CA LEU A 20 -16.12 -13.80 -16.11
C LEU A 20 -15.35 -14.78 -15.22
N MET A 21 -15.35 -16.07 -15.54
CA MET A 21 -14.54 -17.06 -14.83
C MET A 21 -13.03 -16.82 -14.98
N ILE A 22 -12.55 -16.42 -16.16
CA ILE A 22 -11.15 -16.03 -16.39
C ILE A 22 -10.78 -14.83 -15.49
N ILE A 23 -11.62 -13.79 -15.48
CA ILE A 23 -11.41 -12.58 -14.69
C ILE A 23 -11.40 -12.89 -13.18
N LEU A 24 -12.35 -13.69 -12.69
CA LEU A 24 -12.42 -14.10 -11.29
C LEU A 24 -11.20 -14.93 -10.88
N THR A 25 -10.83 -15.92 -11.69
CA THR A 25 -9.66 -16.78 -11.42
C THR A 25 -8.38 -15.97 -11.40
N TRP A 26 -8.24 -15.03 -12.34
CA TRP A 26 -7.12 -14.09 -12.37
C TRP A 26 -7.11 -13.20 -11.14
N ALA A 27 -8.23 -12.56 -10.77
CA ALA A 27 -8.32 -11.69 -9.60
C ALA A 27 -7.97 -12.43 -8.29
N VAL A 28 -8.44 -13.67 -8.12
CA VAL A 28 -8.11 -14.51 -6.95
C VAL A 28 -6.61 -14.84 -6.90
N LEU A 29 -6.03 -15.26 -8.03
CA LEU A 29 -4.60 -15.58 -8.08
C LEU A 29 -3.72 -14.34 -7.86
N VAL A 30 -4.14 -13.19 -8.39
CA VAL A 30 -3.48 -11.89 -8.14
C VAL A 30 -3.57 -11.51 -6.68
N TYR A 31 -4.74 -11.66 -6.05
CA TYR A 31 -4.90 -11.39 -4.62
C TYR A 31 -3.97 -12.28 -3.79
N LEU A 32 -3.94 -13.59 -4.05
CA LEU A 32 -3.08 -14.54 -3.34
C LEU A 32 -1.58 -14.27 -3.56
N THR A 33 -1.17 -13.92 -4.79
CA THR A 33 0.23 -13.57 -5.07
C THR A 33 0.62 -12.22 -4.49
N TYR A 34 -0.29 -11.24 -4.51
CA TYR A 34 -0.08 -9.94 -3.87
C TYR A 34 0.11 -10.10 -2.36
N ASP A 35 -0.75 -10.87 -1.70
CA ASP A 35 -0.68 -11.12 -0.26
C ASP A 35 0.62 -11.88 0.14
N LEU A 36 1.00 -12.91 -0.62
CA LEU A 36 2.28 -13.61 -0.44
C LEU A 36 3.49 -12.68 -0.69
N SER A 37 3.40 -11.81 -1.69
CA SER A 37 4.48 -10.88 -2.04
C SER A 37 4.68 -9.78 -1.00
N LEU A 38 3.60 -9.33 -0.35
CA LEU A 38 3.62 -8.39 0.76
C LEU A 38 4.38 -8.96 1.96
N TYR A 39 4.20 -10.25 2.22
CA TYR A 39 4.83 -10.92 3.34
C TYR A 39 6.33 -11.20 3.11
N TYR A 40 6.73 -11.64 1.91
CA TYR A 40 8.11 -12.11 1.66
C TYR A 40 8.98 -11.21 0.77
N PHE A 41 8.42 -10.56 -0.26
CA PHE A 41 9.21 -9.86 -1.29
C PHE A 41 9.44 -8.39 -1.00
N TYR A 42 8.52 -7.74 -0.29
CA TYR A 42 8.68 -6.36 0.16
C TYR A 42 9.87 -6.16 1.12
N GLN A 43 10.35 -7.23 1.75
CA GLN A 43 11.54 -7.21 2.62
C GLN A 43 12.86 -7.05 1.85
N LEU A 44 12.89 -7.35 0.54
CA LEU A 44 14.14 -7.39 -0.24
C LEU A 44 14.32 -6.15 -1.13
N LEU A 45 13.31 -5.73 -1.90
CA LEU A 45 13.32 -4.47 -2.68
C LEU A 45 11.89 -4.05 -3.10
N PRO A 46 11.30 -2.98 -2.54
CA PRO A 46 9.90 -2.60 -2.81
C PRO A 46 9.62 -2.23 -4.28
N PHE A 47 10.60 -1.65 -4.99
CA PHE A 47 10.44 -1.32 -6.41
C PHE A 47 10.50 -2.54 -7.33
N PHE A 48 11.37 -3.51 -7.01
CA PHE A 48 11.44 -4.77 -7.76
C PHE A 48 10.22 -5.65 -7.48
N ALA A 49 9.72 -5.65 -6.23
CA ALA A 49 8.49 -6.35 -5.86
C ALA A 49 7.27 -5.85 -6.65
N GLN A 50 7.13 -4.53 -6.85
CA GLN A 50 6.04 -3.97 -7.67
C GLN A 50 6.16 -4.36 -9.15
N LEU A 51 7.35 -4.25 -9.74
CA LEU A 51 7.58 -4.65 -11.14
C LEU A 51 7.43 -6.16 -11.34
N LEU A 52 7.92 -6.96 -10.40
CA LEU A 52 7.77 -8.41 -10.39
C LEU A 52 6.31 -8.81 -10.22
N ASN A 53 5.55 -8.14 -9.35
CA ASN A 53 4.11 -8.37 -9.19
C ASN A 53 3.36 -8.05 -10.47
N ILE A 54 3.64 -6.92 -11.11
CA ILE A 54 3.04 -6.58 -12.42
C ILE A 54 3.41 -7.64 -13.46
N ALA A 55 4.68 -8.04 -13.52
CA ALA A 55 5.14 -9.08 -14.45
C ALA A 55 4.49 -10.45 -14.17
N LEU A 56 4.30 -10.82 -12.91
CA LEU A 56 3.60 -12.04 -12.48
C LEU A 56 2.10 -11.96 -12.80
N MET A 57 1.45 -10.81 -12.60
CA MET A 57 0.04 -10.59 -12.97
C MET A 57 -0.21 -10.83 -14.46
N PHE A 58 0.66 -10.30 -15.33
CA PHE A 58 0.58 -10.54 -16.77
C PHE A 58 1.05 -11.96 -17.14
N GLY A 59 2.05 -12.49 -16.45
CA GLY A 59 2.57 -13.84 -16.65
C GLY A 59 1.55 -14.94 -16.32
N LEU A 60 0.71 -14.75 -15.30
CA LEU A 60 -0.37 -15.67 -14.91
C LEU A 60 -1.58 -15.60 -15.83
N LEU A 61 -1.83 -14.44 -16.45
CA LEU A 61 -2.96 -14.28 -17.36
C LEU A 61 -2.86 -15.22 -18.57
N ILE A 62 -1.67 -15.34 -19.17
CA ILE A 62 -1.44 -16.17 -20.37
C ILE A 62 -1.81 -17.66 -20.16
N PRO A 63 -1.29 -18.38 -19.13
CA PRO A 63 -1.62 -19.77 -18.89
C PRO A 63 -3.08 -19.99 -18.46
N ILE A 64 -3.67 -19.09 -17.68
CA ILE A 64 -5.10 -19.14 -17.32
C ILE A 64 -5.93 -19.10 -18.61
N VAL A 65 -5.67 -18.10 -19.43
CA VAL A 65 -6.38 -17.86 -20.68
C VAL A 65 -6.17 -19.03 -21.65
N TYR A 66 -4.97 -19.63 -21.70
CA TYR A 66 -4.69 -20.87 -22.46
C TYR A 66 -5.49 -22.09 -21.97
N LEU A 67 -5.49 -22.34 -20.65
CA LEU A 67 -6.20 -23.47 -20.03
C LEU A 67 -7.71 -23.35 -20.25
N TYR A 68 -8.26 -22.16 -20.04
CA TYR A 68 -9.64 -21.86 -20.34
C TYR A 68 -9.92 -22.05 -21.84
N ASN A 69 -9.06 -21.59 -22.74
CA ASN A 69 -9.26 -21.90 -24.16
C ASN A 69 -9.29 -23.42 -24.46
N GLN A 70 -8.48 -24.25 -23.81
CA GLN A 70 -8.53 -25.71 -23.97
C GLN A 70 -9.85 -26.31 -23.45
N LEU A 71 -10.31 -25.87 -22.28
CA LEU A 71 -11.60 -26.27 -21.72
C LEU A 71 -12.75 -25.87 -22.66
N TYR A 72 -12.73 -24.64 -23.16
CA TYR A 72 -13.71 -24.15 -24.11
C TYR A 72 -13.76 -25.04 -25.36
N GLN A 73 -12.60 -25.38 -25.92
CA GLN A 73 -12.55 -26.27 -27.08
C GLN A 73 -13.09 -27.67 -26.75
N LYS A 74 -12.78 -28.23 -25.59
CA LYS A 74 -13.25 -29.55 -25.18
C LYS A 74 -14.79 -29.60 -25.05
N TYR A 75 -15.40 -28.60 -24.45
CA TYR A 75 -16.84 -28.60 -24.15
C TYR A 75 -17.72 -28.07 -25.29
N PHE A 76 -17.20 -27.21 -26.16
CA PHE A 76 -17.99 -26.55 -27.22
C PHE A 76 -17.67 -27.00 -28.65
N LYS A 77 -16.76 -27.95 -28.85
CA LYS A 77 -16.49 -28.55 -30.17
C LYS A 77 -17.70 -29.37 -30.62
N ARG A 78 -18.26 -29.04 -31.78
CA ARG A 78 -19.33 -29.80 -32.42
C ARG A 78 -19.03 -30.00 -33.90
N SER A 79 -19.46 -31.11 -34.47
CA SER A 79 -19.41 -31.30 -35.93
C SER A 79 -20.65 -30.67 -36.56
N ILE A 80 -20.44 -29.81 -37.55
CA ILE A 80 -21.50 -29.24 -38.38
C ILE A 80 -21.35 -29.76 -39.81
N THR A 81 -22.47 -30.10 -40.43
CA THR A 81 -22.53 -30.48 -41.84
C THR A 81 -23.27 -29.40 -42.61
N LEU A 82 -22.57 -28.74 -43.53
CA LEU A 82 -23.14 -27.73 -44.40
C LEU A 82 -23.49 -28.37 -45.74
N LYS A 83 -24.75 -28.26 -46.16
CA LYS A 83 -25.22 -28.75 -47.45
C LYS A 83 -25.68 -27.57 -48.30
N LEU A 84 -25.15 -27.51 -49.51
CA LEU A 84 -25.45 -26.47 -50.50
C LEU A 84 -26.44 -27.02 -51.53
N TYR A 85 -27.60 -26.35 -51.63
CA TYR A 85 -28.69 -26.60 -52.56
C TYR A 85 -28.83 -25.43 -53.53
N GLN A 86 -29.59 -25.61 -54.61
CA GLN A 86 -29.90 -24.50 -55.53
C GLN A 86 -30.75 -23.41 -54.87
N GLN A 87 -31.64 -23.80 -53.95
CA GLN A 87 -32.60 -22.91 -53.30
C GLN A 87 -32.07 -22.26 -52.00
N GLY A 88 -30.93 -22.72 -51.48
CA GLY A 88 -30.39 -22.26 -50.21
C GLY A 88 -29.30 -23.15 -49.63
N ILE A 89 -29.05 -22.99 -48.33
CA ILE A 89 -28.03 -23.73 -47.58
C ILE A 89 -28.69 -24.39 -46.37
N SER A 90 -28.46 -25.68 -46.15
CA SER A 90 -28.79 -26.32 -44.86
C SER A 90 -27.56 -26.40 -43.97
N LEU A 91 -27.82 -26.24 -42.67
CA LEU A 91 -26.90 -26.48 -41.59
C LEU A 91 -27.46 -27.63 -40.75
N ASP A 92 -26.81 -28.78 -40.85
CA ASP A 92 -27.17 -29.96 -40.09
C ASP A 92 -26.19 -30.09 -38.91
N SER A 93 -26.72 -30.09 -37.69
CA SER A 93 -26.01 -30.42 -36.47
C SER A 93 -26.48 -31.78 -35.94
N SER A 94 -25.81 -32.32 -34.91
CA SER A 94 -26.20 -33.60 -34.30
C SER A 94 -27.63 -33.63 -33.73
N THR A 95 -28.27 -32.46 -33.53
CA THR A 95 -29.59 -32.35 -32.88
C THR A 95 -30.64 -31.58 -33.68
N GLN A 96 -30.26 -30.84 -34.72
CA GLN A 96 -31.15 -29.92 -35.44
C GLN A 96 -30.62 -29.66 -36.85
N ALA A 97 -31.52 -29.60 -37.85
CA ALA A 97 -31.22 -29.21 -39.21
C ALA A 97 -31.98 -27.92 -39.55
N ASP A 98 -31.25 -26.84 -39.80
CA ASP A 98 -31.82 -25.54 -40.16
C ASP A 98 -31.58 -25.30 -41.66
N PHE A 99 -32.64 -25.02 -42.42
CA PHE A 99 -32.53 -24.66 -43.84
C PHE A 99 -32.72 -23.14 -43.99
N PHE A 100 -31.79 -22.49 -44.70
CA PHE A 100 -31.82 -21.06 -44.98
C PHE A 100 -32.00 -20.87 -46.48
N SER A 101 -33.16 -20.35 -46.89
CA SER A 101 -33.38 -19.96 -48.28
C SER A 101 -32.60 -18.69 -48.63
N TRP A 102 -32.30 -18.48 -49.92
CA TRP A 102 -31.60 -17.26 -50.36
C TRP A 102 -32.33 -15.96 -50.00
N GLN A 103 -33.67 -16.00 -49.89
CA GLN A 103 -34.51 -14.84 -49.55
C GLN A 103 -34.49 -14.50 -48.04
N GLU A 104 -34.22 -15.50 -47.18
CA GLU A 104 -34.15 -15.33 -45.73
C GLU A 104 -32.77 -14.89 -45.25
N LEU A 105 -31.74 -15.09 -46.06
CA LEU A 105 -30.39 -14.68 -45.75
C LEU A 105 -30.26 -13.15 -45.84
N ILE A 106 -29.51 -12.58 -44.91
CA ILE A 106 -29.14 -11.14 -44.90
C ILE A 106 -27.67 -11.02 -45.29
N GLN A 107 -26.81 -11.83 -44.66
CA GLN A 107 -25.37 -11.84 -44.91
C GLN A 107 -24.78 -13.22 -44.63
N ILE A 108 -23.86 -13.64 -45.50
CA ILE A 108 -22.92 -14.74 -45.24
C ILE A 108 -21.52 -14.13 -45.21
N GLN A 109 -20.76 -14.36 -44.15
CA GLN A 109 -19.42 -13.80 -43.99
C GLN A 109 -18.40 -14.89 -43.74
N LEU A 110 -17.31 -14.86 -44.49
CA LEU A 110 -16.13 -15.67 -44.28
C LEU A 110 -14.98 -14.77 -43.83
N GLN A 111 -14.32 -15.16 -42.73
CA GLN A 111 -13.09 -14.55 -42.28
C GLN A 111 -11.93 -15.53 -42.51
N GLN A 112 -10.93 -15.08 -43.24
CA GLN A 112 -9.75 -15.85 -43.61
C GLN A 112 -8.49 -15.09 -43.22
N ARG A 113 -7.43 -15.81 -42.82
CA ARG A 113 -6.10 -15.25 -42.60
C ARG A 113 -5.11 -16.06 -43.43
N HIS A 114 -4.49 -15.44 -44.43
CA HIS A 114 -3.71 -16.15 -45.47
C HIS A 114 -4.51 -17.29 -46.13
N THR A 115 -4.21 -18.56 -45.83
CA THR A 115 -4.89 -19.76 -46.36
C THR A 115 -5.80 -20.44 -45.32
N GLN A 116 -5.86 -19.91 -44.09
CA GLN A 116 -6.64 -20.50 -42.99
C GLN A 116 -7.99 -19.82 -42.84
N ILE A 117 -9.05 -20.63 -42.79
CA ILE A 117 -10.40 -20.16 -42.49
C ILE A 117 -10.54 -20.00 -40.97
N HIS A 118 -10.90 -18.81 -40.51
CA HIS A 118 -11.03 -18.52 -39.09
C HIS A 118 -12.47 -18.67 -38.61
N SER A 119 -13.41 -18.04 -39.30
CA SER A 119 -14.84 -18.09 -38.97
C SER A 119 -15.75 -17.97 -40.18
N PHE A 120 -16.94 -18.53 -40.04
CA PHE A 120 -18.05 -18.43 -40.98
C PHE A 120 -19.30 -18.01 -40.22
N ASN A 121 -19.96 -16.96 -40.71
CA ASN A 121 -21.11 -16.37 -40.04
C ASN A 121 -22.29 -16.32 -41.00
N ILE A 122 -23.45 -16.72 -40.50
CA ILE A 122 -24.73 -16.60 -41.20
C ILE A 122 -25.61 -15.64 -40.41
N LEU A 123 -26.20 -14.67 -41.12
CA LEU A 123 -27.19 -13.74 -40.60
C LEU A 123 -28.48 -13.92 -41.41
N SER A 124 -29.59 -14.17 -40.74
CA SER A 124 -30.92 -14.46 -41.35
C SER A 124 -32.02 -13.58 -40.77
N LYS A 125 -33.13 -13.46 -41.51
CA LYS A 125 -34.35 -12.73 -41.11
C LYS A 125 -35.17 -13.51 -40.08
N SER A 126 -35.17 -14.84 -40.16
CA SER A 126 -35.88 -15.77 -39.27
C SER A 126 -34.94 -16.41 -38.24
N LYS A 127 -35.50 -16.91 -37.12
CA LYS A 127 -34.70 -17.57 -36.08
C LYS A 127 -34.09 -18.88 -36.62
N PRO A 128 -32.81 -19.17 -36.32
CA PRO A 128 -31.89 -18.39 -35.49
C PRO A 128 -31.27 -17.20 -36.24
N TYR A 129 -31.50 -15.98 -35.75
CA TYR A 129 -31.12 -14.71 -36.40
C TYR A 129 -29.63 -14.59 -36.79
N ARG A 130 -28.73 -15.19 -36.00
CA ARG A 130 -27.28 -15.07 -36.18
C ARG A 130 -26.60 -16.34 -35.70
N GLN A 131 -25.81 -16.94 -36.58
CA GLN A 131 -25.03 -18.12 -36.28
C GLN A 131 -23.55 -17.85 -36.55
N TYR A 132 -22.74 -18.10 -35.54
CA TYR A 132 -21.30 -17.91 -35.52
C TYR A 132 -20.58 -19.25 -35.47
N PHE A 133 -19.81 -19.55 -36.50
CA PHE A 133 -18.99 -20.75 -36.56
C PHE A 133 -17.53 -20.36 -36.58
N TYR A 134 -16.82 -20.67 -35.51
CA TYR A 134 -15.36 -20.55 -35.49
C TYR A 134 -14.77 -21.93 -35.77
N PHE A 135 -13.86 -22.01 -36.74
CA PHE A 135 -13.16 -23.26 -37.08
C PHE A 135 -11.81 -23.37 -36.38
N ASN A 136 -11.33 -22.24 -35.87
CA ASN A 136 -10.12 -22.12 -35.07
C ASN A 136 -10.45 -21.55 -33.69
N SER A 137 -9.55 -21.76 -32.74
CA SER A 137 -9.60 -21.08 -31.45
C SER A 137 -9.63 -19.56 -31.63
N TRP A 138 -10.39 -18.87 -30.78
CA TRP A 138 -10.34 -17.41 -30.63
C TRP A 138 -8.94 -16.85 -30.28
N MET A 139 -7.99 -17.68 -29.85
CA MET A 139 -6.67 -17.26 -29.38
C MET A 139 -5.49 -17.81 -30.16
N TRP A 140 -5.57 -19.04 -30.67
CA TRP A 140 -4.44 -19.67 -31.37
C TRP A 140 -4.90 -20.28 -32.71
N PRO A 141 -4.41 -19.79 -33.86
CA PRO A 141 -4.71 -20.41 -35.14
C PRO A 141 -4.10 -21.81 -35.20
N VAL A 142 -4.91 -22.82 -35.52
CA VAL A 142 -4.44 -24.20 -35.73
C VAL A 142 -3.97 -24.35 -37.19
N SER A 143 -2.99 -25.22 -37.44
CA SER A 143 -2.51 -25.56 -38.79
C SER A 143 -3.62 -26.09 -39.70
N LEU A 144 -3.52 -25.83 -41.01
CA LEU A 144 -4.49 -26.28 -42.01
C LEU A 144 -4.69 -27.81 -41.95
N THR A 145 -5.93 -28.25 -41.75
CA THR A 145 -6.33 -29.65 -41.88
C THR A 145 -7.00 -29.90 -43.24
N GLN A 146 -7.02 -31.14 -43.72
CA GLN A 146 -7.65 -31.53 -44.99
C GLN A 146 -9.13 -31.07 -45.13
N GLN A 147 -9.84 -31.00 -44.01
CA GLN A 147 -11.20 -30.45 -43.89
C GLN A 147 -11.30 -28.96 -44.31
N HIS A 148 -10.28 -28.14 -44.03
CA HIS A 148 -10.25 -26.73 -44.46
C HIS A 148 -10.19 -26.59 -45.97
N THR A 149 -9.47 -27.49 -46.65
CA THR A 149 -9.36 -27.50 -48.12
C THR A 149 -10.70 -27.83 -48.79
N ASP A 150 -11.47 -28.75 -48.22
CA ASP A 150 -12.80 -29.10 -48.74
C ASP A 150 -13.84 -28.00 -48.49
N PHE A 151 -13.71 -27.24 -47.40
CA PHE A 151 -14.52 -26.04 -47.19
C PHE A 151 -14.22 -24.93 -48.20
N LEU A 152 -12.96 -24.73 -48.59
CA LEU A 152 -12.63 -23.74 -49.63
C LEU A 152 -13.28 -24.11 -50.97
N LYS A 153 -13.35 -25.40 -51.31
CA LYS A 153 -14.10 -25.88 -52.49
C LYS A 153 -15.59 -25.60 -52.33
N PHE A 154 -16.15 -25.83 -51.14
CA PHE A 154 -17.54 -25.51 -50.82
C PHE A 154 -17.82 -24.01 -50.97
N TRP A 155 -16.97 -23.16 -50.40
CA TRP A 155 -17.09 -21.70 -50.49
C TRP A 155 -17.07 -21.19 -51.93
N LYS A 156 -16.16 -21.71 -52.77
CA LYS A 156 -16.12 -21.34 -54.20
C LYS A 156 -17.43 -21.69 -54.93
N LYS A 157 -18.04 -22.84 -54.63
CA LYS A 157 -19.35 -23.19 -55.22
C LYS A 157 -20.48 -22.32 -54.66
N LEU A 158 -20.42 -21.98 -53.37
CA LEU A 158 -21.36 -21.07 -52.73
C LEU A 158 -21.29 -19.68 -53.37
N GLU A 159 -20.09 -19.13 -53.59
CA GLU A 159 -19.90 -17.85 -54.31
C GLU A 159 -20.47 -17.90 -55.73
N ALA A 160 -20.27 -19.01 -56.45
CA ALA A 160 -20.80 -19.18 -57.80
C ALA A 160 -22.35 -19.19 -57.82
N LEU A 161 -22.99 -19.92 -56.92
CA LEU A 161 -24.45 -19.92 -56.78
C LEU A 161 -24.98 -18.57 -56.30
N ALA A 162 -24.30 -17.93 -55.36
CA ALA A 162 -24.67 -16.61 -54.86
C ALA A 162 -24.63 -15.55 -55.98
N LYS A 163 -23.64 -15.67 -56.89
CA LYS A 163 -23.56 -14.82 -58.10
C LYS A 163 -24.74 -15.06 -59.05
N GLN A 164 -25.19 -16.31 -59.22
CA GLN A 164 -26.38 -16.64 -60.02
C GLN A 164 -27.66 -16.04 -59.41
N GLN A 165 -27.71 -15.94 -58.08
CA GLN A 165 -28.83 -15.36 -57.32
C GLN A 165 -28.68 -13.84 -57.08
N GLN A 166 -27.76 -13.16 -57.80
CA GLN A 166 -27.52 -11.72 -57.72
C GLN A 166 -27.13 -11.17 -56.32
N LEU A 167 -26.56 -11.99 -55.43
CA LEU A 167 -26.03 -11.50 -54.15
C LEU A 167 -24.79 -10.63 -54.38
N GLN A 168 -24.68 -9.53 -53.60
CA GLN A 168 -23.53 -8.63 -53.67
C GLN A 168 -22.33 -9.20 -52.91
N ARG A 169 -21.19 -9.32 -53.57
CA ARG A 169 -19.93 -9.74 -52.96
C ARG A 169 -19.09 -8.51 -52.58
N ILE A 170 -18.78 -8.37 -51.30
CA ILE A 170 -17.85 -7.36 -50.78
C ILE A 170 -16.63 -8.07 -50.18
N SER A 171 -15.44 -7.66 -50.60
CA SER A 171 -14.17 -8.12 -50.02
C SER A 171 -13.42 -6.94 -49.42
N ASN A 172 -13.10 -7.01 -48.13
CA ASN A 172 -12.36 -5.95 -47.42
C ASN A 172 -10.85 -6.25 -47.34
N ALA A 173 -10.25 -6.76 -48.42
CA ALA A 173 -8.81 -7.07 -48.48
C ALA A 173 -7.92 -5.82 -48.30
N ASN A 174 -8.40 -4.62 -48.64
CA ASN A 174 -7.58 -3.40 -48.66
C ASN A 174 -7.47 -2.64 -47.33
N ILE A 175 -8.33 -2.90 -46.33
CA ILE A 175 -8.39 -2.07 -45.11
C ILE A 175 -7.39 -2.55 -44.04
N ASN A 176 -6.86 -3.77 -44.15
CA ASN A 176 -6.09 -4.43 -43.09
C ASN A 176 -4.72 -5.00 -43.55
N ARG A 177 -3.93 -4.23 -44.31
CA ARG A 177 -2.58 -4.66 -44.78
C ARG A 177 -1.63 -5.10 -43.65
N LYS A 178 -1.85 -4.67 -42.40
CA LYS A 178 -1.01 -5.04 -41.25
C LYS A 178 -1.35 -6.39 -40.62
N THR A 179 -2.58 -6.92 -40.76
CA THR A 179 -3.02 -8.13 -40.05
C THR A 179 -3.18 -9.37 -40.95
N HIS A 180 -3.13 -9.20 -42.28
CA HIS A 180 -3.31 -10.26 -43.28
C HIS A 180 -4.64 -11.03 -43.14
N VAL A 181 -5.70 -10.34 -42.72
CA VAL A 181 -7.04 -10.90 -42.52
C VAL A 181 -7.96 -10.43 -43.66
N ASP A 182 -8.42 -11.37 -44.47
CA ASP A 182 -9.40 -11.15 -45.52
C ASP A 182 -10.81 -11.46 -45.00
N ILE A 183 -11.70 -10.49 -45.12
CA ILE A 183 -13.11 -10.64 -44.80
C ILE A 183 -13.90 -10.58 -46.10
N ILE A 184 -14.54 -11.69 -46.45
CA ILE A 184 -15.40 -11.82 -47.62
C ILE A 184 -16.84 -11.90 -47.14
N SER A 185 -17.69 -11.01 -47.63
CA SER A 185 -19.12 -10.96 -47.32
C SER A 185 -19.97 -11.11 -48.57
N LEU A 186 -20.97 -11.97 -48.50
CA LEU A 186 -22.05 -12.09 -49.48
C LEU A 186 -23.29 -11.50 -48.85
N ILE A 187 -23.81 -10.42 -49.44
CA ILE A 187 -24.93 -9.65 -48.91
C ILE A 187 -26.14 -9.91 -49.79
N ALA A 188 -27.20 -10.40 -49.16
CA ALA A 188 -28.49 -10.61 -49.81
C ALA A 188 -29.42 -9.39 -49.64
N ASP A 189 -29.29 -8.66 -48.53
CA ASP A 189 -30.13 -7.49 -48.22
C ASP A 189 -29.34 -6.39 -47.51
N GLN A 190 -28.94 -5.36 -48.27
CA GLN A 190 -28.10 -4.27 -47.77
C GLN A 190 -28.85 -3.34 -46.80
N GLN A 191 -30.16 -3.14 -46.99
CA GLN A 191 -30.96 -2.25 -46.13
C GLN A 191 -31.17 -2.86 -44.75
N VAL A 192 -31.53 -4.14 -44.70
CA VAL A 192 -31.70 -4.87 -43.42
C VAL A 192 -30.36 -5.00 -42.68
N LEU A 193 -29.26 -5.23 -43.40
CA LEU A 193 -27.92 -5.27 -42.81
C LEU A 193 -27.53 -3.92 -42.17
N ALA A 194 -27.78 -2.80 -42.85
CA ALA A 194 -27.47 -1.46 -42.32
C ALA A 194 -28.30 -1.12 -41.07
N ALA A 195 -29.59 -1.48 -41.07
CA ALA A 195 -30.47 -1.31 -39.89
C ALA A 195 -29.97 -2.13 -38.69
N TYR A 196 -29.55 -3.38 -38.93
CA TYR A 196 -28.99 -4.25 -37.91
C TYR A 196 -27.69 -3.69 -37.30
N GLN A 197 -26.74 -3.26 -38.14
CA GLN A 197 -25.48 -2.67 -37.68
C GLN A 197 -25.69 -1.38 -36.89
N ARG A 198 -26.65 -0.54 -37.30
CA ARG A 198 -27.01 0.69 -36.57
C ARG A 198 -27.53 0.37 -35.17
N LYS A 199 -28.45 -0.60 -35.05
CA LYS A 199 -28.97 -1.06 -33.75
C LYS A 199 -27.86 -1.60 -32.85
N GLN A 200 -26.93 -2.39 -33.40
CA GLN A 200 -25.81 -2.94 -32.63
C GLN A 200 -24.86 -1.84 -32.13
N LYS A 201 -24.54 -0.84 -32.97
CA LYS A 201 -23.71 0.31 -32.57
C LYS A 201 -24.35 1.09 -31.42
N TRP A 202 -25.66 1.38 -31.51
CA TRP A 202 -26.38 2.07 -30.44
C TRP A 202 -26.36 1.29 -29.12
N LEU A 203 -26.55 -0.02 -29.15
CA LEU A 203 -26.45 -0.87 -27.96
C LEU A 203 -25.04 -0.86 -27.35
N THR A 204 -24.00 -0.96 -28.17
CA THR A 204 -22.61 -0.93 -27.67
C THR A 204 -22.23 0.43 -27.08
N THR A 205 -22.61 1.53 -27.74
CA THR A 205 -22.35 2.88 -27.23
C THR A 205 -23.10 3.12 -25.93
N GLY A 206 -24.36 2.68 -25.83
CA GLY A 206 -25.15 2.76 -24.60
C GLY A 206 -24.49 1.99 -23.45
N LEU A 207 -24.02 0.76 -23.69
CA LEU A 207 -23.36 -0.05 -22.66
C LEU A 207 -22.04 0.57 -22.17
N ILE A 208 -21.23 1.13 -23.09
CA ILE A 208 -19.98 1.83 -22.74
C ILE A 208 -20.27 3.06 -21.88
N LEU A 209 -21.28 3.86 -22.24
CA LEU A 209 -21.70 5.03 -21.47
C LEU A 209 -22.19 4.64 -20.06
N VAL A 210 -22.95 3.56 -19.94
CA VAL A 210 -23.39 3.05 -18.63
C VAL A 210 -22.19 2.65 -17.76
N ILE A 211 -21.21 1.93 -18.31
CA ILE A 211 -20.01 1.53 -17.56
C ILE A 211 -19.20 2.75 -17.11
N LEU A 212 -18.95 3.71 -18.02
CA LEU A 212 -18.22 4.94 -17.70
C LEU A 212 -18.92 5.76 -16.62
N THR A 213 -20.25 5.90 -16.73
CA THR A 213 -21.04 6.65 -15.76
C THR A 213 -21.03 5.96 -14.40
N SER A 214 -21.19 4.63 -14.37
CA SER A 214 -21.11 3.85 -13.13
C SER A 214 -19.75 3.95 -12.46
N PHE A 215 -18.66 3.89 -13.24
CA PHE A 215 -17.30 4.05 -12.71
C PHE A 215 -17.07 5.46 -12.17
N SER A 216 -17.52 6.49 -12.90
CA SER A 216 -17.40 7.88 -12.45
C SER A 216 -18.17 8.12 -11.14
N LEU A 217 -19.39 7.60 -11.02
CA LEU A 217 -20.19 7.67 -9.78
C LEU A 217 -19.52 6.92 -8.63
N PHE A 218 -18.91 5.76 -8.89
CA PHE A 218 -18.16 5.02 -7.88
C PHE A 218 -16.95 5.81 -7.37
N ILE A 219 -16.15 6.41 -8.26
CA ILE A 219 -15.02 7.26 -7.88
C ILE A 219 -15.50 8.49 -7.12
N ALA A 220 -16.56 9.16 -7.57
CA ALA A 220 -17.14 10.30 -6.86
C ALA A 220 -17.62 9.92 -5.45
N SER A 221 -18.21 8.74 -5.28
CA SER A 221 -18.61 8.22 -3.96
C SER A 221 -17.40 7.96 -3.04
N LEU A 222 -16.30 7.43 -3.58
CA LEU A 222 -15.07 7.22 -2.80
C LEU A 222 -14.47 8.56 -2.37
N LEU A 223 -14.37 9.52 -3.29
CA LEU A 223 -13.85 10.85 -2.98
C LEU A 223 -14.76 11.58 -1.98
N TRP A 224 -16.08 11.49 -2.12
CA TRP A 224 -17.01 12.06 -1.15
C TRP A 224 -16.82 11.47 0.24
N HIS A 225 -16.61 10.15 0.36
CA HIS A 225 -16.38 9.52 1.66
C HIS A 225 -15.05 9.95 2.30
N GLU A 226 -14.00 10.15 1.49
CA GLU A 226 -12.68 10.59 1.96
C GLU A 226 -12.68 12.07 2.38
N PHE A 227 -13.40 12.94 1.66
CA PHE A 227 -13.41 14.39 1.91
C PHE A 227 -14.52 14.87 2.85
N ASN A 228 -15.61 14.10 3.01
CA ASN A 228 -16.66 14.39 3.97
C ASN A 228 -16.39 13.63 5.27
N ASP A 229 -15.27 13.96 5.92
CA ASP A 229 -14.83 13.39 7.21
C ASP A 229 -15.69 13.85 8.40
N GLY A 230 -16.65 14.76 8.16
CA GLY A 230 -17.52 15.34 9.19
C GLY A 230 -16.91 16.58 9.86
N SER A 231 -15.75 17.06 9.39
CA SER A 231 -15.16 18.30 9.86
C SER A 231 -15.93 19.52 9.34
N ILE A 232 -15.90 20.60 10.13
CA ILE A 232 -16.62 21.83 9.88
C ILE A 232 -15.61 22.97 9.80
N ASN A 233 -15.73 23.81 8.78
CA ASN A 233 -14.93 25.03 8.66
C ASN A 233 -15.58 26.13 9.50
N LEU A 234 -14.92 26.53 10.59
CA LEU A 234 -15.37 27.63 11.44
C LEU A 234 -14.74 28.96 11.02
N PRO A 235 -15.47 30.09 11.10
CA PRO A 235 -14.92 31.41 10.85
C PRO A 235 -14.00 31.83 12.01
N HIS A 236 -12.67 31.73 11.81
CA HIS A 236 -11.65 32.01 12.84
C HIS A 236 -11.77 33.36 13.58
N GLN A 237 -12.37 34.38 12.94
CA GLN A 237 -12.54 35.71 13.54
C GLN A 237 -13.66 35.77 14.59
N GLN A 238 -14.55 34.78 14.64
CA GLN A 238 -15.73 34.76 15.50
C GLN A 238 -15.73 33.59 16.51
N THR A 239 -14.74 32.71 16.42
CA THR A 239 -14.53 31.59 17.34
C THR A 239 -13.87 32.08 18.63
N ARG A 240 -14.36 31.61 19.78
CA ARG A 240 -13.75 31.84 21.09
C ARG A 240 -13.04 30.57 21.55
N SER A 241 -11.73 30.63 21.74
CA SER A 241 -10.98 29.50 22.30
C SER A 241 -11.32 29.26 23.78
N ILE A 242 -11.35 27.99 24.18
CA ILE A 242 -11.48 27.60 25.59
C ILE A 242 -10.06 27.38 26.13
N SER A 243 -9.63 28.30 26.99
CA SER A 243 -8.24 28.43 27.44
C SER A 243 -7.64 27.10 27.93
N GLY A 244 -6.43 26.80 27.46
CA GLY A 244 -5.69 25.59 27.84
C GLY A 244 -6.24 24.29 27.27
N THR A 245 -7.17 24.34 26.30
CA THR A 245 -7.76 23.17 25.64
C THR A 245 -7.83 23.32 24.13
N ASN A 246 -8.11 22.22 23.43
CA ASN A 246 -8.41 22.20 21.99
C ASN A 246 -9.86 22.52 21.64
N PHE A 247 -10.67 22.91 22.63
CA PHE A 247 -12.06 23.24 22.40
C PHE A 247 -12.24 24.71 22.03
N GLU A 248 -13.19 24.95 21.13
CA GLU A 248 -13.60 26.28 20.69
C GLU A 248 -15.11 26.42 20.82
N ALA A 249 -15.57 27.65 21.05
CA ALA A 249 -16.98 27.98 21.11
C ALA A 249 -17.37 28.90 19.95
N PHE A 250 -18.47 28.57 19.28
CA PHE A 250 -19.06 29.40 18.23
C PHE A 250 -20.59 29.24 18.27
N GLN A 251 -21.33 30.35 18.23
CA GLN A 251 -22.81 30.35 18.29
C GLN A 251 -23.41 29.51 19.43
N ASN A 252 -22.81 29.59 20.62
CA ASN A 252 -23.16 28.79 21.80
C ASN A 252 -23.03 27.26 21.63
N GLN A 253 -22.32 26.79 20.61
CA GLN A 253 -21.93 25.40 20.42
C GLN A 253 -20.46 25.21 20.73
N VAL A 254 -20.08 23.99 21.12
CA VAL A 254 -18.70 23.62 21.41
C VAL A 254 -18.16 22.76 20.26
N TYR A 255 -16.93 23.02 19.87
CA TYR A 255 -16.22 22.29 18.84
C TYR A 255 -14.86 21.84 19.38
N ILE A 256 -14.36 20.71 18.88
CA ILE A 256 -13.02 20.20 19.17
C ILE A 256 -12.18 20.26 17.90
N PHE A 257 -11.02 20.91 17.98
CA PHE A 257 -10.01 20.82 16.94
C PHE A 257 -9.16 19.56 17.13
N LYS A 258 -9.25 18.63 16.17
CA LYS A 258 -8.46 17.40 16.13
C LYS A 258 -7.33 17.58 15.12
N GLN A 259 -6.08 17.60 15.60
CA GLN A 259 -4.92 17.83 14.76
C GLN A 259 -4.86 16.83 13.59
N GLY A 260 -4.81 17.33 12.36
CA GLY A 260 -4.79 16.52 11.14
C GLY A 260 -6.15 15.97 10.68
N GLN A 261 -7.22 16.18 11.45
CA GLN A 261 -8.59 15.76 11.12
C GLN A 261 -9.57 16.94 11.00
N GLY A 262 -9.21 18.13 11.50
CA GLY A 262 -10.07 19.31 11.43
C GLY A 262 -10.95 19.49 12.67
N THR A 263 -12.01 20.29 12.52
CA THR A 263 -12.84 20.73 13.65
C THR A 263 -14.18 20.01 13.66
N PHE A 264 -14.57 19.45 14.81
CA PHE A 264 -15.78 18.65 14.96
C PHE A 264 -16.72 19.26 16.00
N LEU A 265 -18.02 19.23 15.73
CA LEU A 265 -19.05 19.66 16.67
C LEU A 265 -19.15 18.65 17.82
N LEU A 266 -19.19 19.14 19.07
CA LEU A 266 -19.66 18.35 20.22
C LEU A 266 -21.20 18.40 20.25
N PRO A 267 -21.89 17.30 19.93
CA PRO A 267 -23.35 17.34 19.80
C PRO A 267 -24.01 17.60 21.16
N GLN A 268 -25.04 18.45 21.15
CA GLN A 268 -25.91 18.73 22.31
C GLN A 268 -25.18 19.36 23.51
N VAL A 269 -24.05 20.04 23.27
CA VAL A 269 -23.31 20.77 24.30
C VAL A 269 -23.40 22.26 24.04
N SER A 270 -23.95 23.00 25.00
CA SER A 270 -23.95 24.46 24.97
C SER A 270 -22.68 25.03 25.60
N ALA A 271 -22.10 26.06 24.98
CA ALA A 271 -20.80 26.60 25.37
C ALA A 271 -20.81 27.25 26.77
N ASP A 272 -21.94 27.80 27.20
CA ASP A 272 -22.17 28.31 28.56
C ASP A 272 -22.18 27.22 29.64
N GLN A 273 -22.48 25.98 29.26
CA GLN A 273 -22.51 24.82 30.16
C GLN A 273 -21.23 23.98 30.09
N PHE A 274 -20.26 24.36 29.26
CA PHE A 274 -19.04 23.61 29.03
C PHE A 274 -17.84 24.22 29.74
N THR A 275 -17.08 23.37 30.40
CA THR A 275 -15.83 23.74 31.08
C THR A 275 -14.70 22.88 30.53
N GLY A 276 -13.68 23.52 29.94
CA GLY A 276 -12.45 22.84 29.57
C GLY A 276 -11.64 22.44 30.80
N LEU A 277 -11.10 21.22 30.81
CA LEU A 277 -10.19 20.74 31.86
C LEU A 277 -8.75 20.96 31.41
N ALA A 278 -8.24 22.17 31.63
CA ALA A 278 -6.86 22.52 31.32
C ALA A 278 -5.85 21.77 32.21
N LEU A 279 -4.61 21.66 31.74
CA LEU A 279 -3.48 21.02 32.44
C LEU A 279 -2.80 21.94 33.47
N SER A 280 -3.52 22.92 34.03
CA SER A 280 -2.94 23.94 34.91
C SER A 280 -2.43 23.38 36.24
N ASN A 281 -2.85 22.16 36.59
CA ASN A 281 -2.41 21.40 37.76
C ASN A 281 -1.03 20.73 37.58
N LEU A 282 -0.46 20.71 36.37
CA LEU A 282 0.83 20.05 36.13
C LEU A 282 2.03 21.00 36.31
N PRO A 283 3.03 20.63 37.12
CA PRO A 283 4.25 21.43 37.27
C PRO A 283 5.08 21.42 35.98
N ASN A 284 5.75 22.53 35.68
CA ASN A 284 6.70 22.67 34.57
C ASN A 284 6.14 22.25 33.20
N ARG A 285 4.83 22.46 32.99
CA ARG A 285 4.16 22.28 31.70
C ARG A 285 4.59 23.41 30.75
N ALA A 286 4.83 23.08 29.48
CA ALA A 286 4.96 24.08 28.43
C ALA A 286 3.60 24.75 28.13
N ASP A 287 3.59 26.08 28.04
CA ASP A 287 2.36 26.88 27.83
C ASP A 287 1.58 26.50 26.56
N GLU A 288 2.29 25.96 25.57
CA GLU A 288 1.78 25.51 24.27
C GLU A 288 0.98 24.20 24.33
N LEU A 289 1.12 23.44 25.42
CA LEU A 289 0.37 22.19 25.59
C LEU A 289 -1.10 22.51 25.75
N TYR A 290 -1.98 21.62 25.32
CA TYR A 290 -3.43 21.79 25.44
C TYR A 290 -4.06 20.48 25.90
N SER A 291 -5.21 20.60 26.55
CA SER A 291 -6.02 19.46 26.92
C SER A 291 -7.05 19.12 25.86
N ASN A 292 -7.30 17.82 25.68
CA ASN A 292 -8.41 17.29 24.91
C ASN A 292 -9.62 16.96 25.79
N VAL A 293 -9.65 17.42 27.04
CA VAL A 293 -10.67 17.03 28.02
C VAL A 293 -11.50 18.23 28.44
N GLY A 294 -12.81 18.03 28.50
CA GLY A 294 -13.77 19.02 28.99
C GLY A 294 -14.97 18.35 29.64
N LYS A 295 -15.87 19.13 30.22
CA LYS A 295 -17.03 18.61 30.94
C LYS A 295 -18.22 19.56 30.90
N THR A 296 -19.38 18.99 31.09
CA THR A 296 -20.62 19.67 31.47
C THR A 296 -21.02 19.23 32.89
N ALA A 297 -22.17 19.67 33.38
CA ALA A 297 -22.71 19.17 34.65
C ALA A 297 -23.03 17.65 34.62
N GLN A 298 -23.26 17.07 33.44
CA GLN A 298 -23.71 15.69 33.28
C GLN A 298 -22.64 14.75 32.73
N HIS A 299 -21.75 15.26 31.87
CA HIS A 299 -20.83 14.42 31.11
C HIS A 299 -19.40 14.97 31.15
N VAL A 300 -18.46 14.05 31.05
CA VAL A 300 -17.04 14.33 30.80
C VAL A 300 -16.72 13.88 29.40
N TYR A 301 -15.94 14.66 28.69
CA TYR A 301 -15.56 14.42 27.30
C TYR A 301 -14.06 14.30 27.18
N TRP A 302 -13.59 13.31 26.41
CA TRP A 302 -12.28 13.35 25.77
C TRP A 302 -12.52 13.53 24.26
N GLN A 303 -12.08 14.66 23.73
CA GLN A 303 -12.49 15.13 22.41
C GLN A 303 -14.02 15.15 22.29
N ASP A 304 -14.59 14.42 21.33
CA ASP A 304 -16.02 14.23 21.08
C ASP A 304 -16.59 12.96 21.75
N HIS A 305 -15.77 12.20 22.50
CA HIS A 305 -16.21 10.98 23.19
C HIS A 305 -16.64 11.26 24.63
N ILE A 306 -17.81 10.77 25.02
CA ILE A 306 -18.27 10.78 26.41
C ILE A 306 -17.55 9.69 27.20
N LEU A 307 -16.92 10.08 28.31
CA LEU A 307 -16.30 9.17 29.27
C LEU A 307 -17.35 8.67 30.27
N SER A 308 -18.07 7.61 29.88
CA SER A 308 -19.27 7.16 30.60
C SER A 308 -19.02 6.78 32.06
N GLY A 309 -19.77 7.41 32.97
CA GLY A 309 -19.76 7.10 34.39
C GLY A 309 -18.60 7.73 35.17
N LEU A 310 -17.80 8.60 34.56
CA LEU A 310 -17.01 9.58 35.32
C LEU A 310 -17.94 10.63 35.93
N ASN A 311 -17.73 10.98 37.19
CA ASN A 311 -18.41 12.05 37.89
C ASN A 311 -17.86 13.41 37.45
N PRO A 312 -18.62 14.24 36.70
CA PRO A 312 -18.10 15.49 36.16
C PRO A 312 -17.62 16.47 37.22
N VAL A 313 -18.23 16.49 38.41
CA VAL A 313 -17.81 17.39 39.50
C VAL A 313 -16.42 17.01 40.01
N GLN A 314 -16.14 15.71 40.14
CA GLN A 314 -14.92 15.18 40.73
C GLN A 314 -13.82 14.90 39.70
N THR A 315 -14.12 14.94 38.41
CA THR A 315 -13.14 14.60 37.38
C THR A 315 -11.96 15.57 37.35
N LEU A 316 -10.78 14.96 37.34
CA LEU A 316 -9.49 15.59 37.13
C LEU A 316 -8.85 15.08 35.84
N TYR A 317 -8.26 16.00 35.08
CA TYR A 317 -7.34 15.63 34.01
C TYR A 317 -5.93 15.60 34.56
N LEU A 318 -5.23 14.48 34.40
CA LEU A 318 -3.93 14.20 35.02
C LEU A 318 -2.75 14.47 34.08
N GLY A 319 -3.00 14.83 32.82
CA GLY A 319 -1.98 14.78 31.78
C GLY A 319 -1.79 13.40 31.19
N ASN A 320 -0.88 13.29 30.21
CA ASN A 320 -0.56 12.03 29.53
C ASN A 320 -1.79 11.29 28.95
N ASP A 321 -2.84 12.03 28.58
CA ASP A 321 -4.15 11.51 28.16
C ASP A 321 -4.96 10.73 29.23
N PHE A 322 -4.60 10.84 30.51
CA PHE A 322 -5.34 10.23 31.62
C PHE A 322 -6.32 11.19 32.29
N SER A 323 -7.54 10.71 32.50
CA SER A 323 -8.60 11.38 33.27
C SER A 323 -9.10 10.45 34.36
N LYS A 324 -9.41 10.98 35.54
CA LYS A 324 -9.99 10.17 36.62
C LYS A 324 -11.02 10.92 37.44
N ASP A 325 -11.86 10.18 38.12
CA ASP A 325 -12.54 10.60 39.34
C ASP A 325 -12.10 9.70 40.51
N HIS A 326 -12.86 9.62 41.60
CA HIS A 326 -12.53 8.76 42.73
C HIS A 326 -12.80 7.26 42.51
N GLN A 327 -13.50 6.88 41.43
CA GLN A 327 -13.93 5.50 41.19
C GLN A 327 -13.36 4.92 39.89
N ARG A 328 -13.09 5.74 38.88
CA ARG A 328 -12.75 5.31 37.53
C ARG A 328 -11.58 6.10 36.98
N VAL A 329 -10.82 5.43 36.13
CA VAL A 329 -9.70 5.99 35.39
C VAL A 329 -9.88 5.69 33.91
N TYR A 330 -9.61 6.69 33.08
CA TYR A 330 -9.65 6.60 31.64
C TYR A 330 -8.30 7.00 31.05
N PHE A 331 -7.85 6.26 30.04
CA PHE A 331 -6.87 6.71 29.07
C PHE A 331 -7.63 7.04 27.79
N ARG A 332 -7.71 8.31 27.41
CA ARG A 332 -8.58 8.78 26.32
C ARG A 332 -10.02 8.32 26.55
N ASP A 333 -10.62 7.63 25.57
CA ASP A 333 -11.95 7.03 25.63
C ASP A 333 -11.98 5.62 26.28
N LYS A 334 -10.84 5.10 26.76
CA LYS A 334 -10.74 3.73 27.29
C LYS A 334 -10.73 3.69 28.81
N HIS A 335 -11.71 3.00 29.39
CA HIS A 335 -11.80 2.76 30.83
C HIS A 335 -10.77 1.71 31.30
N LEU A 336 -10.01 2.02 32.34
CA LEU A 336 -9.07 1.10 32.99
C LEU A 336 -9.75 0.39 34.17
N VAL A 337 -10.36 -0.77 33.91
CA VAL A 337 -11.21 -1.50 34.87
C VAL A 337 -10.48 -1.90 36.17
N ASN A 338 -9.19 -2.18 36.11
CA ASN A 338 -8.40 -2.68 37.23
C ASN A 338 -7.48 -1.63 37.87
N ALA A 339 -7.60 -0.36 37.49
CA ALA A 339 -6.81 0.71 38.08
C ALA A 339 -7.41 1.17 39.42
N ASN A 340 -6.56 1.36 40.43
CA ASN A 340 -6.99 1.97 41.69
C ASN A 340 -7.12 3.48 41.50
N ALA A 341 -8.34 3.93 41.22
CA ALA A 341 -8.65 5.34 40.97
C ALA A 341 -8.29 6.27 42.15
N THR A 342 -8.26 5.79 43.39
CA THR A 342 -7.94 6.63 44.56
C THR A 342 -6.52 7.19 44.45
N ASP A 343 -5.54 6.31 44.24
CA ASP A 343 -4.12 6.66 44.23
C ASP A 343 -3.56 6.86 42.81
N PHE A 344 -4.40 6.72 41.78
CA PHE A 344 -3.95 6.86 40.39
C PHE A 344 -3.39 8.26 40.09
N ALA A 345 -2.20 8.30 39.50
CA ALA A 345 -1.51 9.53 39.13
C ALA A 345 -0.73 9.34 37.81
N ALA A 346 -0.58 10.42 37.05
CA ALA A 346 0.33 10.42 35.90
C ALA A 346 1.79 10.36 36.39
N VAL A 347 2.64 9.60 35.69
CA VAL A 347 4.09 9.69 35.88
C VAL A 347 4.57 10.91 35.10
N LEU A 348 5.14 11.88 35.79
CA LEU A 348 5.62 13.10 35.16
C LEU A 348 7.03 12.91 34.61
N HIS A 349 7.20 13.27 33.34
CA HIS A 349 8.51 13.41 32.72
C HIS A 349 9.09 14.80 33.06
N PRO A 350 10.40 14.97 33.23
CA PRO A 350 11.01 16.30 33.42
C PRO A 350 10.84 17.29 32.23
N THR A 351 10.17 16.89 31.14
CA THR A 351 10.16 17.64 29.86
C THR A 351 8.89 17.36 29.04
N PHE A 352 8.35 16.14 29.07
CA PHE A 352 7.31 15.68 28.13
C PHE A 352 5.95 15.35 28.78
N ASN A 353 5.34 16.24 29.55
CA ASN A 353 4.20 15.92 30.45
C ASN A 353 2.78 15.83 29.84
N ALA A 354 2.59 15.85 28.51
CA ALA A 354 1.22 15.80 27.97
C ALA A 354 1.02 15.21 26.57
N LEU A 355 2.02 15.16 25.68
CA LEU A 355 1.78 14.77 24.28
C LEU A 355 2.46 13.47 23.83
N VAL A 356 3.45 12.97 24.58
CA VAL A 356 4.27 11.84 24.12
C VAL A 356 4.69 10.85 25.21
N TYR A 357 4.51 11.18 26.50
CA TYR A 357 4.90 10.34 27.63
C TYR A 357 3.66 9.70 28.29
N PHE A 358 3.22 8.54 27.81
CA PHE A 358 1.92 7.96 28.20
C PHE A 358 1.97 7.04 29.42
N TYR A 359 2.73 7.42 30.45
CA TYR A 359 2.87 6.62 31.67
C TYR A 359 2.05 7.17 32.83
N ALA A 360 1.48 6.25 33.60
CA ALA A 360 0.76 6.53 34.84
C ALA A 360 0.99 5.39 35.85
N LYS A 361 0.55 5.58 37.08
CA LYS A 361 0.71 4.60 38.15
C LYS A 361 -0.39 4.72 39.19
N ASP A 362 -0.63 3.63 39.90
CA ASP A 362 -1.33 3.65 41.19
C ASP A 362 -0.43 3.05 42.29
N ASP A 363 -1.02 2.62 43.41
CA ASP A 363 -0.29 2.00 44.52
C ASP A 363 0.33 0.64 44.18
N ARG A 364 -0.16 -0.03 43.13
CA ARG A 364 0.16 -1.44 42.81
C ARG A 364 0.85 -1.63 41.47
N HIS A 365 0.52 -0.79 40.50
CA HIS A 365 0.92 -0.99 39.11
C HIS A 365 1.39 0.30 38.44
N VAL A 366 2.22 0.10 37.42
CA VAL A 366 2.56 1.12 36.43
C VAL A 366 1.81 0.81 35.15
N TYR A 367 1.39 1.83 34.43
CA TYR A 367 0.60 1.72 33.21
C TYR A 367 1.30 2.45 32.07
N TYR A 368 1.33 1.84 30.89
CA TYR A 368 1.55 2.53 29.62
C TYR A 368 0.25 2.52 28.83
N LYS A 369 -0.37 3.69 28.64
CA LYS A 369 -1.72 3.81 28.07
C LYS A 369 -2.71 2.93 28.87
N THR A 370 -3.25 1.88 28.26
CA THR A 370 -4.18 0.92 28.89
C THR A 370 -3.50 -0.35 29.40
N GLN A 371 -2.19 -0.52 29.16
CA GLN A 371 -1.46 -1.74 29.48
C GLN A 371 -0.80 -1.63 30.86
N VAL A 372 -0.97 -2.68 31.68
CA VAL A 372 -0.26 -2.82 32.95
C VAL A 372 1.17 -3.30 32.66
N LEU A 373 2.15 -2.59 33.22
CA LEU A 373 3.56 -2.98 33.20
C LEU A 373 3.84 -3.77 34.46
N THR A 374 4.00 -5.08 34.30
CA THR A 374 4.33 -5.99 35.41
C THR A 374 5.74 -5.69 35.92
N ASP A 375 6.05 -6.07 37.16
CA ASP A 375 7.38 -6.01 37.78
C ASP A 375 7.95 -4.62 38.12
N LEU A 376 7.51 -3.54 37.46
CA LEU A 376 7.91 -2.19 37.84
C LEU A 376 7.35 -1.81 39.22
N ASN A 377 8.22 -1.30 40.09
CA ASN A 377 7.83 -0.71 41.37
C ASN A 377 7.20 0.68 41.14
N PRO A 378 5.89 0.87 41.42
CA PRO A 378 5.21 2.14 41.16
C PRO A 378 5.80 3.31 41.93
N GLN A 379 6.30 3.09 43.15
CA GLN A 379 6.85 4.16 43.98
C GLN A 379 8.21 4.65 43.47
N GLN A 380 8.96 3.80 42.76
CA GLN A 380 10.30 4.10 42.26
C GLN A 380 10.35 4.39 40.76
N SER A 381 9.24 4.21 40.05
CA SER A 381 9.20 4.35 38.59
C SER A 381 9.33 5.81 38.16
N THR A 382 10.33 6.08 37.32
CA THR A 382 10.71 7.40 36.83
C THR A 382 11.08 7.39 35.34
N ALA A 383 10.94 8.56 34.70
CA ALA A 383 11.33 8.77 33.31
C ALA A 383 12.84 8.89 33.12
N PHE A 384 13.35 8.50 31.95
CA PHE A 384 14.67 8.91 31.50
C PHE A 384 14.63 10.37 31.00
N PRO A 385 15.47 11.30 31.50
CA PRO A 385 15.34 12.72 31.18
C PRO A 385 15.39 13.11 29.70
N ASN A 386 16.00 12.30 28.86
CA ASN A 386 16.25 12.60 27.44
C ASN A 386 15.38 11.78 26.48
N ASN A 387 14.36 11.05 26.96
CA ASN A 387 13.50 10.24 26.10
C ASN A 387 12.08 10.03 26.66
N SER A 388 11.07 10.27 25.82
CA SER A 388 9.65 10.13 26.19
C SER A 388 9.07 8.71 26.07
N GLN A 389 9.84 7.74 25.60
CA GLN A 389 9.34 6.39 25.32
C GLN A 389 9.77 5.37 26.37
N TYR A 390 10.73 5.70 27.25
CA TYR A 390 11.25 4.78 28.26
C TYR A 390 10.84 5.16 29.67
N ILE A 391 10.65 4.16 30.51
CA ILE A 391 10.46 4.29 31.96
C ILE A 391 11.33 3.23 32.64
N HIS A 392 11.77 3.50 33.87
CA HIS A 392 12.49 2.53 34.66
C HIS A 392 12.21 2.68 36.14
N ASP A 393 12.51 1.64 36.90
CA ASP A 393 12.70 1.71 38.34
C ASP A 393 14.17 1.36 38.69
N GLN A 394 14.42 0.76 39.86
CA GLN A 394 15.76 0.33 40.25
C GLN A 394 16.23 -0.96 39.57
N GLN A 395 15.33 -1.77 39.03
CA GLN A 395 15.61 -3.12 38.52
C GLN A 395 15.30 -3.27 37.03
N TYR A 396 14.22 -2.68 36.55
CA TYR A 396 13.68 -2.92 35.22
C TYR A 396 13.62 -1.65 34.38
N VAL A 397 13.83 -1.84 33.08
CA VAL A 397 13.67 -0.82 32.05
C VAL A 397 12.57 -1.28 31.12
N TYR A 398 11.67 -0.37 30.78
CA TYR A 398 10.62 -0.56 29.79
C TYR A 398 10.76 0.44 28.66
N TYR A 399 10.56 -0.03 27.43
CA TYR A 399 10.21 0.79 26.28
C TYR A 399 8.73 0.62 26.02
N GLN A 400 7.93 1.67 26.20
CA GLN A 400 6.48 1.61 26.12
C GLN A 400 5.90 0.48 27.00
N ASP A 401 5.25 -0.51 26.39
CA ASP A 401 4.70 -1.69 27.05
C ASP A 401 5.67 -2.89 27.06
N LYS A 402 6.90 -2.74 26.60
CA LYS A 402 7.88 -3.82 26.45
C LYS A 402 8.99 -3.76 27.50
N LYS A 403 9.11 -4.82 28.29
CA LYS A 403 10.19 -5.04 29.24
C LYS A 403 11.51 -5.32 28.50
N LEU A 404 12.60 -4.68 28.93
CA LEU A 404 13.93 -4.87 28.36
C LEU A 404 14.81 -5.68 29.34
N ASP A 405 14.56 -6.98 29.41
CA ASP A 405 15.04 -7.88 30.49
C ASP A 405 16.56 -7.92 30.70
N LYS A 406 17.37 -7.60 29.69
CA LYS A 406 18.83 -7.71 29.78
C LYS A 406 19.53 -6.42 30.20
N LEU A 407 18.79 -5.33 30.39
CA LEU A 407 19.36 -4.05 30.78
C LEU A 407 19.43 -3.92 32.30
N ASN A 408 20.58 -3.47 32.80
CA ASN A 408 20.71 -2.96 34.15
C ASN A 408 20.10 -1.55 34.24
N ALA A 409 18.96 -1.42 34.92
CA ALA A 409 18.23 -0.14 35.01
C ALA A 409 19.06 1.03 35.56
N GLN A 410 19.94 0.78 36.53
CA GLN A 410 20.77 1.83 37.16
C GLN A 410 21.89 2.34 36.26
N ARG A 411 22.30 1.56 35.26
CA ARG A 411 23.39 1.88 34.33
C ARG A 411 22.91 2.22 32.93
N THR A 412 21.62 2.06 32.66
CA THR A 412 21.05 2.25 31.34
C THR A 412 21.11 3.71 30.92
N GLN A 413 21.59 3.94 29.71
CA GLN A 413 21.58 5.22 29.00
C GLN A 413 20.72 5.08 27.75
N ILE A 414 19.97 6.14 27.44
CA ILE A 414 19.17 6.23 26.22
C ILE A 414 19.84 7.24 25.28
N PHE A 415 20.14 6.82 24.06
CA PHE A 415 20.58 7.69 22.98
C PHE A 415 19.40 7.88 22.03
N SER A 416 18.82 9.07 22.03
CA SER A 416 17.62 9.38 21.26
C SER A 416 17.96 9.69 19.81
N GLY A 417 17.28 9.04 18.86
CA GLY A 417 17.41 9.35 17.44
C GLY A 417 16.62 10.60 17.07
N SER A 418 17.29 11.74 16.96
CA SER A 418 16.63 13.05 16.73
C SER A 418 16.89 13.66 15.35
N ASN A 419 17.60 12.97 14.46
CA ASN A 419 17.86 13.48 13.11
C ASN A 419 16.71 13.11 12.16
N ARG A 420 16.60 13.78 11.01
CA ARG A 420 15.53 13.60 10.00
C ARG A 420 15.34 12.15 9.52
N PHE A 421 16.35 11.30 9.66
CA PHE A 421 16.43 9.99 9.03
C PHE A 421 16.28 8.85 10.03
N SER A 422 16.59 9.11 11.30
CA SER A 422 16.48 8.19 12.43
C SER A 422 15.37 8.56 13.41
N GLN A 423 14.44 9.44 13.01
CA GLN A 423 13.33 9.86 13.88
C GLN A 423 12.63 8.62 14.45
N ASN A 424 12.62 8.52 15.78
CA ASN A 424 12.06 7.41 16.57
C ASN A 424 12.90 6.13 16.68
N LEU A 425 14.17 6.12 16.27
CA LEU A 425 15.09 5.02 16.55
C LEU A 425 16.02 5.38 17.71
N ASN A 426 15.73 4.87 18.90
CA ASN A 426 16.52 5.12 20.10
C ASN A 426 17.38 3.89 20.44
N LEU A 427 18.61 4.12 20.88
CA LEU A 427 19.46 3.06 21.42
C LEU A 427 19.46 3.11 22.95
N ALA A 428 18.99 2.05 23.60
CA ALA A 428 19.11 1.84 25.04
C ALA A 428 20.26 0.86 25.34
N THR A 429 21.16 1.21 26.26
CA THR A 429 22.27 0.34 26.64
C THR A 429 22.79 0.62 28.05
N ASP A 430 23.22 -0.42 28.75
CA ASP A 430 23.95 -0.36 30.03
C ASP A 430 25.47 -0.60 29.87
N GLY A 431 25.94 -0.68 28.62
CA GLY A 431 27.30 -1.02 28.22
C GLY A 431 27.55 -2.51 27.97
N GLN A 432 26.60 -3.40 28.28
CA GLN A 432 26.68 -4.85 28.01
C GLN A 432 25.58 -5.31 27.05
N SER A 433 24.38 -4.80 27.24
CA SER A 433 23.21 -5.08 26.42
C SER A 433 22.85 -3.87 25.58
N PHE A 434 22.33 -4.11 24.37
CA PHE A 434 21.97 -3.07 23.42
C PHE A 434 20.58 -3.34 22.87
N TYR A 435 19.71 -2.34 22.94
CA TYR A 435 18.35 -2.39 22.41
C TYR A 435 18.11 -1.20 21.50
N LEU A 436 17.55 -1.46 20.33
CA LEU A 436 16.99 -0.45 19.45
C LEU A 436 15.48 -0.42 19.69
N ASN A 437 15.02 0.58 20.44
CA ASN A 437 13.68 0.62 21.02
C ASN A 437 13.38 -0.66 21.83
N GLU A 438 12.36 -1.44 21.45
CA GLU A 438 12.02 -2.71 22.08
C GLU A 438 12.90 -3.88 21.63
N HIS A 439 13.66 -3.74 20.55
CA HIS A 439 14.34 -4.86 19.91
C HIS A 439 15.78 -4.98 20.39
N VAL A 440 16.16 -6.19 20.85
CA VAL A 440 17.56 -6.51 21.10
C VAL A 440 18.37 -6.29 19.81
N LEU A 441 19.54 -5.66 19.93
CA LEU A 441 20.45 -5.46 18.80
C LEU A 441 20.76 -6.81 18.13
N PRO A 442 20.72 -6.92 16.79
CA PRO A 442 21.00 -8.17 16.09
C PRO A 442 22.36 -8.75 16.47
N ASN A 443 22.41 -10.07 16.71
CA ASN A 443 23.66 -10.79 16.97
C ASN A 443 24.36 -11.27 15.69
N ILE A 444 23.87 -10.84 14.53
CA ILE A 444 24.40 -11.18 13.20
C ILE A 444 24.60 -9.89 12.43
N ALA A 445 25.74 -9.75 11.78
CA ALA A 445 26.05 -8.67 10.86
C ALA A 445 26.20 -9.18 9.43
N VAL A 446 25.76 -8.38 8.46
CA VAL A 446 25.79 -8.71 7.04
C VAL A 446 26.96 -8.02 6.37
N HIS A 447 27.69 -8.73 5.52
CA HIS A 447 28.77 -8.14 4.73
C HIS A 447 28.23 -7.26 3.59
N LYS A 448 29.09 -6.46 2.97
CA LYS A 448 28.73 -5.53 1.90
C LYS A 448 28.21 -6.22 0.63
N LEU A 449 28.71 -7.41 0.33
CA LEU A 449 28.34 -8.16 -0.87
C LEU A 449 27.42 -9.34 -0.50
N TRP A 450 27.95 -10.34 0.19
CA TRP A 450 27.26 -11.57 0.52
C TRP A 450 27.75 -12.15 1.84
N GLY A 451 26.88 -12.90 2.51
CA GLY A 451 27.20 -13.63 3.74
C GLY A 451 26.98 -12.81 5.01
N THR A 452 27.02 -13.53 6.12
CA THR A 452 26.82 -13.00 7.46
C THR A 452 27.91 -13.49 8.40
N THR A 453 28.08 -12.78 9.51
CA THR A 453 28.99 -13.14 10.59
C THR A 453 28.28 -12.94 11.91
N SER A 454 28.57 -13.78 12.90
CA SER A 454 28.16 -13.53 14.27
C SER A 454 28.82 -12.26 14.78
N VAL A 455 28.09 -11.52 15.61
CA VAL A 455 28.59 -10.38 16.40
C VAL A 455 28.99 -10.92 17.75
N ASP A 456 30.20 -10.59 18.23
CA ASP A 456 30.61 -10.95 19.58
C ASP A 456 29.99 -9.97 20.59
N THR A 457 28.80 -10.32 21.08
CA THR A 457 28.05 -9.50 22.03
C THR A 457 28.74 -9.36 23.39
N ALA A 458 29.67 -10.25 23.75
CA ALA A 458 30.35 -10.19 25.05
C ALA A 458 31.40 -9.07 25.10
N HIS A 459 31.96 -8.70 23.94
CA HIS A 459 32.96 -7.63 23.82
C HIS A 459 32.48 -6.47 22.95
N LEU A 460 31.19 -6.41 22.63
CA LEU A 460 30.62 -5.36 21.80
C LEU A 460 30.59 -4.02 22.56
N GLN A 461 31.10 -2.99 21.91
CA GLN A 461 31.13 -1.63 22.44
C GLN A 461 30.43 -0.68 21.48
N LEU A 462 29.72 0.31 22.03
CA LEU A 462 29.24 1.46 21.27
C LEU A 462 30.41 2.41 21.04
N ILE A 463 30.86 2.52 19.79
CA ILE A 463 31.98 3.38 19.40
C ILE A 463 31.52 4.70 18.76
N GLY A 464 30.24 4.78 18.39
CA GLY A 464 29.66 5.98 17.81
C GLY A 464 28.15 6.02 17.93
N HIS A 465 27.61 7.15 18.38
CA HIS A 465 26.16 7.39 18.44
C HIS A 465 25.75 8.57 17.56
N GLN A 466 24.44 8.74 17.39
CA GLN A 466 23.85 9.82 16.61
C GLN A 466 23.99 11.16 17.32
N SER A 467 24.15 12.24 16.56
CA SER A 467 24.25 13.60 17.12
C SER A 467 22.97 14.38 16.86
N ASN A 468 22.61 15.24 17.82
CA ASN A 468 21.47 16.15 17.73
C ASN A 468 21.81 17.44 16.94
N GLU A 469 23.03 17.59 16.44
CA GLU A 469 23.47 18.80 15.73
C GLU A 469 22.67 19.07 14.43
N PRO A 470 22.34 20.34 14.14
CA PRO A 470 21.78 20.69 12.85
C PRO A 470 22.81 20.41 11.75
N TYR A 471 22.37 19.56 10.82
CA TYR A 471 22.97 19.18 9.53
C TYR A 471 24.46 19.52 9.24
N PRO A 472 25.31 18.52 8.92
CA PRO A 472 25.03 17.09 8.80
C PRO A 472 25.46 16.36 10.07
N GLY A 473 24.68 16.48 11.15
CA GLY A 473 24.90 15.70 12.38
C GLY A 473 25.00 14.19 12.09
N ASN A 474 25.58 13.42 13.02
CA ASN A 474 25.82 12.00 12.82
C ASN A 474 24.54 11.15 12.71
N PHE A 475 24.51 10.20 11.77
CA PHE A 475 23.31 9.49 11.33
C PHE A 475 23.25 8.00 11.67
N SER A 476 24.35 7.35 12.07
CA SER A 476 24.35 5.91 12.33
C SER A 476 24.83 5.55 13.73
N TYR A 477 24.26 4.51 14.33
CA TYR A 477 24.89 3.85 15.48
C TYR A 477 26.04 2.95 14.99
N LEU A 478 27.19 3.04 15.66
CA LEU A 478 28.41 2.35 15.30
C LEU A 478 28.87 1.50 16.47
N PHE A 479 29.14 0.25 16.21
CA PHE A 479 29.58 -0.72 17.21
C PHE A 479 30.91 -1.32 16.80
N ALA A 480 31.67 -1.83 17.76
CA ALA A 480 32.81 -2.66 17.47
C ALA A 480 32.96 -3.74 18.52
N ASP A 481 33.38 -4.92 18.07
CA ASP A 481 33.89 -5.97 18.94
C ASP A 481 35.41 -6.09 18.75
N GLN A 482 36.00 -7.20 19.22
CA GLN A 482 37.44 -7.41 19.13
C GLN A 482 37.94 -7.61 17.70
N GLN A 483 37.10 -7.93 16.71
CA GLN A 483 37.55 -8.25 15.36
C GLN A 483 36.94 -7.36 14.28
N GLN A 484 35.80 -6.72 14.55
CA GLN A 484 35.01 -6.07 13.52
C GLN A 484 34.43 -4.74 14.00
N ILE A 485 34.24 -3.85 13.03
CA ILE A 485 33.49 -2.61 13.19
C ILE A 485 32.18 -2.75 12.42
N TYR A 486 31.10 -2.37 13.07
CA TYR A 486 29.74 -2.47 12.58
C TYR A 486 29.06 -1.12 12.45
N VAL A 487 28.24 -0.98 11.42
CA VAL A 487 27.31 0.12 11.22
C VAL A 487 25.91 -0.46 11.34
N TYR A 488 25.04 0.13 12.16
CA TYR A 488 23.62 -0.17 12.06
C TYR A 488 23.02 0.59 10.88
N ASP A 489 22.65 -0.14 9.83
CA ASP A 489 21.95 0.43 8.68
C ASP A 489 20.46 0.48 8.97
N GLU A 490 19.95 1.69 9.20
CA GLU A 490 18.56 1.94 9.57
C GLU A 490 17.56 1.58 8.47
N PHE A 491 17.96 1.75 7.20
CA PHE A 491 17.06 1.47 6.07
C PHE A 491 16.79 -0.02 5.96
N TYR A 492 17.81 -0.84 6.20
CA TYR A 492 17.68 -2.29 6.21
C TYR A 492 17.43 -2.89 7.59
N GLN A 493 17.42 -2.07 8.64
CA GLN A 493 17.31 -2.48 10.04
C GLN A 493 18.26 -3.63 10.42
N GLN A 494 19.52 -3.55 9.98
CA GLN A 494 20.50 -4.62 10.17
C GLN A 494 21.89 -4.07 10.45
N LEU A 495 22.69 -4.84 11.19
CA LEU A 495 24.12 -4.57 11.33
C LEU A 495 24.85 -4.90 10.03
N LYS A 496 25.74 -3.99 9.63
CA LYS A 496 26.61 -4.11 8.47
C LYS A 496 28.05 -4.06 8.90
N VAL A 497 28.86 -5.00 8.41
CA VAL A 497 30.31 -5.00 8.65
C VAL A 497 30.93 -3.85 7.84
N LEU A 498 31.48 -2.86 8.54
CA LEU A 498 32.25 -1.77 7.94
C LEU A 498 33.69 -2.19 7.70
N TYR A 499 34.32 -2.80 8.70
CA TYR A 499 35.73 -3.20 8.65
C TYR A 499 35.99 -4.44 9.51
N ARG A 500 37.00 -5.22 9.11
CA ARG A 500 37.47 -6.40 9.84
C ARG A 500 38.98 -6.29 10.03
N PHE A 501 39.43 -6.39 11.28
CA PHE A 501 40.84 -6.47 11.61
C PHE A 501 41.40 -7.85 11.24
N SER A 502 42.67 -7.90 10.85
CA SER A 502 43.35 -9.14 10.50
C SER A 502 43.54 -10.08 11.71
N GLN A 503 43.63 -9.51 12.91
CA GLN A 503 43.72 -10.20 14.18
C GLN A 503 42.77 -9.52 15.19
N PRO A 504 42.32 -10.24 16.24
CA PRO A 504 41.59 -9.62 17.33
C PRO A 504 42.40 -8.47 17.97
N VAL A 505 41.76 -7.35 18.20
CA VAL A 505 42.29 -6.13 18.79
C VAL A 505 41.44 -5.70 19.97
N GLN A 506 42.07 -5.14 21.00
CA GLN A 506 41.36 -4.50 22.09
C GLN A 506 41.17 -3.03 21.74
N LEU A 507 39.94 -2.65 21.45
CA LEU A 507 39.61 -1.26 21.12
C LEU A 507 39.37 -0.45 22.40
N HIS A 508 39.95 0.74 22.42
CA HIS A 508 39.73 1.74 23.45
C HIS A 508 39.04 2.95 22.82
N VAL A 509 37.78 3.18 23.20
CA VAL A 509 37.01 4.37 22.78
C VAL A 509 37.59 5.59 23.48
N LEU A 510 38.11 6.54 22.70
CA LEU A 510 38.70 7.78 23.23
C LEU A 510 37.63 8.87 23.34
N GLU A 511 36.79 8.97 22.32
CA GLU A 511 35.63 9.86 22.24
C GLU A 511 34.63 9.32 21.20
N ASN A 512 33.49 9.98 21.04
CA ASN A 512 32.49 9.57 20.06
C ASN A 512 33.12 9.47 18.66
N ARG A 513 33.12 8.27 18.06
CA ARG A 513 33.66 7.96 16.72
C ARG A 513 35.18 8.02 16.59
N ARG A 514 35.92 8.18 17.69
CA ARG A 514 37.39 8.13 17.69
C ARG A 514 37.88 7.12 18.73
N PHE A 515 38.69 6.18 18.28
CA PHE A 515 39.08 5.02 19.08
C PHE A 515 40.46 4.52 18.65
N SER A 516 41.13 3.77 19.52
CA SER A 516 42.47 3.23 19.27
C SER A 516 42.50 1.72 19.43
N ASP A 517 43.32 1.06 18.60
CA ASP A 517 43.70 -0.36 18.75
C ASP A 517 45.03 -0.53 19.54
N GLY A 518 45.52 0.55 20.16
CA GLY A 518 46.82 0.62 20.85
C GLY A 518 48.01 0.98 19.94
N LYS A 519 47.90 0.78 18.61
CA LYS A 519 48.95 1.11 17.63
C LYS A 519 48.59 2.32 16.76
N ASN A 520 47.34 2.41 16.37
CA ASN A 520 46.78 3.43 15.52
C ASN A 520 45.59 4.09 16.24
N ILE A 521 45.27 5.30 15.81
CA ILE A 521 44.02 5.97 16.17
C ILE A 521 43.16 6.03 14.91
N TYR A 522 41.88 5.72 15.07
CA TYR A 522 40.89 5.71 14.02
C TYR A 522 39.82 6.75 14.30
N ILE A 523 39.29 7.35 13.22
CA ILE A 523 38.16 8.25 13.26
C ILE A 523 37.12 7.82 12.22
N ILE A 524 35.84 7.87 12.59
CA ILE A 524 34.73 7.64 11.67
C ILE A 524 34.03 8.96 11.37
N THR A 525 34.00 9.33 10.09
CA THR A 525 33.28 10.51 9.60
C THR A 525 32.10 10.10 8.73
N GLU A 526 31.03 10.90 8.75
CA GLU A 526 29.85 10.69 7.91
C GLU A 526 29.62 11.92 7.02
N LYS A 527 29.42 11.68 5.73
CA LYS A 527 29.12 12.74 4.77
C LYS A 527 27.84 12.42 4.03
N LEU A 528 26.88 13.34 4.08
CA LEU A 528 25.71 13.24 3.23
C LEU A 528 26.12 13.27 1.75
N TYR A 529 25.61 12.30 1.01
CA TYR A 529 25.71 12.19 -0.42
C TYR A 529 24.33 12.39 -1.06
N ARG A 530 24.23 13.35 -1.98
CA ARG A 530 23.03 13.62 -2.78
C ARG A 530 23.32 13.34 -4.24
N THR A 531 22.59 12.42 -4.86
CA THR A 531 22.67 12.18 -6.30
C THR A 531 21.35 12.56 -6.95
N LYS A 532 21.37 13.51 -7.90
CA LYS A 532 20.24 13.82 -8.78
C LYS A 532 20.23 12.81 -9.94
N GLY A 533 19.17 12.02 -10.07
CA GLY A 533 18.94 11.21 -11.27
C GLY A 533 18.63 12.10 -12.46
N ARG A 534 19.26 11.82 -13.62
CA ARG A 534 19.14 12.65 -14.84
C ARG A 534 17.76 12.56 -15.53
N SER A 535 16.93 11.56 -15.24
CA SER A 535 15.71 11.28 -16.02
C SER A 535 14.39 11.28 -15.24
N SER A 536 14.39 11.26 -13.90
CA SER A 536 13.17 11.04 -13.09
C SER A 536 12.92 12.12 -12.03
N GLY A 537 13.78 13.14 -11.91
CA GLY A 537 13.71 14.12 -10.82
C GLY A 537 13.93 13.51 -9.42
N THR A 538 14.26 12.22 -9.31
CA THR A 538 14.49 11.56 -8.02
C THR A 538 15.87 11.94 -7.48
N THR A 539 15.89 12.48 -6.27
CA THR A 539 17.11 12.70 -5.49
C THR A 539 17.30 11.52 -4.54
N THR A 540 18.29 10.67 -4.80
CA THR A 540 18.69 9.67 -3.80
C THR A 540 19.53 10.39 -2.76
N HIS A 541 19.09 10.27 -1.51
CA HIS A 541 19.82 10.71 -0.33
C HIS A 541 20.51 9.47 0.27
N GLY A 542 21.74 9.61 0.71
CA GLY A 542 22.45 8.57 1.45
C GLY A 542 23.64 9.15 2.19
N PHE A 543 24.28 8.34 3.01
CA PHE A 543 25.42 8.74 3.82
C PHE A 543 26.61 7.89 3.48
N LYS A 544 27.73 8.55 3.21
CA LYS A 544 29.01 7.91 3.08
C LYS A 544 29.67 7.93 4.46
N ILE A 545 29.76 6.76 5.07
CA ILE A 545 30.45 6.53 6.34
C ILE A 545 31.87 6.11 6.01
N ILE A 546 32.86 6.76 6.62
CA ILE A 546 34.27 6.63 6.27
C ILE A 546 35.05 6.37 7.54
N LEU A 547 35.73 5.22 7.60
CA LEU A 547 36.72 4.90 8.60
C LEU A 547 38.10 5.34 8.11
N MET A 548 38.77 6.22 8.85
CA MET A 548 40.09 6.73 8.53
C MET A 548 41.05 6.45 9.68
N ARG A 549 42.31 6.17 9.34
CA ARG A 549 43.40 6.16 10.31
C ARG A 549 43.91 7.58 10.45
N GLU A 550 43.94 8.10 11.67
CA GLU A 550 44.18 9.52 11.94
C GLU A 550 45.63 9.93 11.66
N THR A 551 46.59 9.03 11.94
CA THR A 551 48.04 9.31 11.87
C THR A 551 48.52 9.65 10.46
N ASP A 552 47.94 9.04 9.43
CA ASP A 552 48.33 9.19 8.02
C ASP A 552 47.15 9.63 7.13
N GLN A 553 45.98 9.91 7.72
CA GLN A 553 44.72 10.20 7.02
C GLN A 553 44.33 9.10 6.01
N HIS A 554 44.79 7.87 6.20
CA HIS A 554 44.55 6.77 5.28
C HIS A 554 43.10 6.28 5.38
N LEU A 555 42.42 6.22 4.24
CA LEU A 555 41.08 5.62 4.12
C LEU A 555 41.14 4.11 4.35
N VAL A 556 40.62 3.64 5.49
CA VAL A 556 40.64 2.22 5.86
C VAL A 556 39.44 1.49 5.26
N ALA A 557 38.24 2.07 5.41
CA ALA A 557 37.01 1.48 4.93
C ALA A 557 35.94 2.55 4.65
N GLN A 558 34.95 2.18 3.83
CA GLN A 558 33.80 3.04 3.58
C GLN A 558 32.52 2.23 3.35
N TYR A 559 31.42 2.75 3.88
CA TYR A 559 30.08 2.22 3.70
C TYR A 559 29.14 3.30 3.17
N PHE A 560 28.16 2.91 2.36
CA PHE A 560 27.13 3.82 1.85
C PHE A 560 25.78 3.37 2.41
N ALA A 561 25.27 4.09 3.40
CA ALA A 561 23.94 3.87 3.94
C ALA A 561 22.91 4.60 3.08
N ARG A 562 21.94 3.87 2.52
CA ARG A 562 20.89 4.47 1.69
C ARG A 562 19.79 5.01 2.59
N ASN A 563 19.18 6.11 2.19
CA ASN A 563 17.97 6.61 2.81
C ASN A 563 16.80 6.47 1.83
N PRO A 564 15.63 5.97 2.25
CA PRO A 564 14.47 5.90 1.38
C PRO A 564 14.15 7.31 0.89
N SER A 565 14.24 7.52 -0.42
CA SER A 565 13.57 8.65 -1.02
C SER A 565 12.07 8.43 -0.82
N SER A 566 11.46 9.18 0.10
CA SER A 566 10.01 9.36 0.09
C SER A 566 9.65 9.86 -1.32
N LEU A 567 8.95 9.05 -2.10
CA LEU A 567 8.30 9.52 -3.31
C LEU A 567 7.27 10.55 -2.84
N LYS A 568 7.65 11.83 -2.82
CA LYS A 568 6.72 12.92 -2.50
C LYS A 568 5.76 13.06 -3.67
N LEU A 569 4.67 12.29 -3.62
CA LEU A 569 3.50 12.43 -4.49
C LEU A 569 2.93 13.85 -4.45
N SER A 570 3.24 14.64 -3.41
CA SER A 570 2.85 16.06 -3.32
C SER A 570 3.36 16.92 -4.48
N LYS A 571 4.43 16.51 -5.19
CA LYS A 571 4.91 17.23 -6.39
C LYS A 571 4.15 16.92 -7.67
N LEU A 572 3.31 15.89 -7.70
CA LEU A 572 2.40 15.62 -8.84
C LEU A 572 1.18 16.54 -8.82
N PHE A 573 0.92 17.23 -7.70
CA PHE A 573 -0.26 18.08 -7.51
C PHE A 573 0.05 19.56 -7.23
N HIS A 574 1.31 20.00 -7.36
CA HIS A 574 1.60 21.44 -7.40
C HIS A 574 1.43 21.97 -8.82
N HIS A 575 0.28 22.62 -9.04
CA HIS A 575 0.12 23.60 -10.10
C HIS A 575 1.04 24.79 -9.77
N ASN A 576 1.86 25.21 -10.74
CA ASN A 576 2.59 26.47 -10.68
C ASN A 576 1.59 27.62 -10.55
N ASN A 577 1.51 28.23 -9.36
CA ASN A 577 0.99 29.58 -9.21
C ASN A 577 2.19 30.52 -9.03
N ASP A 578 2.94 30.73 -10.10
CA ASP A 578 3.81 31.90 -10.26
C ASP A 578 3.32 32.64 -11.50
N ALA A 579 2.23 33.38 -11.32
CA ALA A 579 1.73 34.38 -12.26
C ALA A 579 0.83 35.37 -11.51
N SER A 580 1.42 36.13 -10.58
CA SER A 580 0.90 37.43 -10.14
C SER A 580 1.83 38.04 -9.09
N GLN A 581 2.83 38.78 -9.56
CA GLN A 581 3.31 40.01 -8.91
C GLN A 581 4.24 40.73 -9.88
N GLU A 582 3.61 41.38 -10.84
CA GLU A 582 4.11 42.62 -11.42
C GLU A 582 3.01 43.66 -11.20
N ILE A 583 3.43 44.87 -10.83
CA ILE A 583 2.70 46.14 -10.66
C ILE A 583 2.42 46.53 -9.19
N ASP A 584 3.19 47.57 -8.83
CA ASP A 584 3.19 48.56 -7.73
C ASP A 584 3.53 48.14 -6.29
#